data_AF-A0A7L1J1G5-F1
#
_entry.id   AF-A0A7L1J1G5-F1
#
_cell.length_a   1.000
_cell.length_b   1.000
_cell.length_c   1.000
_cell.angle_alpha   90.00
_cell.angle_beta   90.00
_cell.angle_gamma   90.00
#
_symmetry.space_group_name_H-M   'P 1'
#
loop_
_entity.id
_entity.type
_entity.pdbx_description
1 polymer ?
#
loop_
_entity_poly.entity_id
_entity_poly.type
_entity_poly.pdbx_seq_one_letter_code
_entity_poly.pdbx_strand_id
1 'polypeptide(L)'
;FLPPPRSFCWEHCPEQAVEAAPEASTSCLICLEPLGDKKPYAPLVCPACKHAWFHRGCIQEQALRDGITCFRCPLCRDRGAFPFAMLTMGIQVPLRVPSRDRQADEELSARHSRCDASGCLCPGGREQAEEAGPWELLLCSSCAAEGTHRQCSSVSSSVADWECNGC
;
A
#
# COMPACT_ATOMS: atom_id res chain seq x y z
N PHE A 1 21.86 2.94 -13.68
CA PHE A 1 22.92 2.12 -13.07
C PHE A 1 22.57 1.94 -11.60
N LEU A 2 22.35 0.72 -11.11
CA LEU A 2 22.24 0.46 -9.68
C LEU A 2 23.64 0.19 -9.13
N PRO A 3 24.07 0.84 -8.04
CA PRO A 3 25.35 0.54 -7.43
C PRO A 3 25.34 -0.91 -6.91
N PRO A 4 26.49 -1.62 -6.97
CA PRO A 4 26.59 -2.97 -6.42
C PRO A 4 26.26 -2.96 -4.91
N PRO A 5 25.61 -4.01 -4.38
CA PRO A 5 25.25 -4.08 -2.97
C PRO A 5 26.51 -4.01 -2.11
N ARG A 6 26.52 -3.08 -1.14
CA ARG A 6 27.60 -2.93 -0.17
C ARG A 6 27.13 -3.43 1.18
N SER A 7 27.86 -4.38 1.76
CA SER A 7 27.68 -4.83 3.12
C SER A 7 28.66 -4.08 4.03
N PHE A 8 28.15 -3.53 5.13
CA PHE A 8 28.97 -2.84 6.11
C PHE A 8 28.87 -3.56 7.45
N CYS A 9 29.99 -3.73 8.15
CA CYS A 9 29.93 -4.14 9.55
C CYS A 9 29.47 -2.97 10.43
N TRP A 10 29.12 -3.25 11.68
CA TRP A 10 28.67 -2.24 12.63
C TRP A 10 29.72 -1.15 12.91
N GLU A 11 31.01 -1.49 12.86
CA GLU A 11 32.12 -0.53 13.05
C GLU A 11 32.35 0.38 11.85
N HIS A 12 32.02 -0.09 10.64
CA HIS A 12 32.29 0.60 9.39
C HIS A 12 31.01 0.94 8.62
N CYS A 13 29.88 1.04 9.32
CA CYS A 13 28.63 1.43 8.68
C CYS A 13 28.69 2.92 8.30
N PRO A 14 28.25 3.29 7.08
CA PRO A 14 28.18 4.69 6.69
C PRO A 14 27.23 5.41 7.63
N GLU A 15 27.56 6.66 7.96
CA GLU A 15 26.70 7.57 8.71
C GLU A 15 26.15 8.62 7.75
N GLN A 16 24.88 8.99 7.89
CA GLN A 16 24.35 10.11 7.13
C GLN A 16 24.92 11.39 7.73
N ALA A 17 25.49 12.26 6.89
CA ALA A 17 25.80 13.63 7.26
C ALA A 17 24.49 14.41 7.41
N VAL A 18 23.78 14.21 8.52
CA VAL A 18 22.56 14.94 8.84
C VAL A 18 22.94 16.12 9.71
N GLU A 19 22.57 17.34 9.30
CA GLU A 19 22.84 18.57 10.04
C GLU A 19 22.06 18.65 11.37
N ALA A 20 21.00 17.86 11.53
CA ALA A 20 20.18 17.81 12.72
C ALA A 20 20.03 16.37 13.21
N ALA A 21 20.40 16.12 14.46
CA ALA A 21 20.04 14.88 15.15
C ALA A 21 18.51 14.79 15.26
N PRO A 22 17.92 13.57 15.25
CA PRO A 22 16.51 13.43 15.52
C PRO A 22 16.20 14.05 16.89
N GLU A 23 15.14 14.86 16.97
CA GLU A 23 14.63 15.33 18.25
C GLU A 23 14.25 14.11 19.10
N ALA A 24 14.34 14.21 20.44
CA ALA A 24 14.08 13.09 21.35
C ALA A 24 12.66 12.47 21.21
N SER A 25 11.75 13.17 20.53
CA SER A 25 10.37 12.75 20.22
C SER A 25 10.21 12.13 18.82
N THR A 26 11.29 11.99 18.05
CA THR A 26 11.20 11.51 16.66
C THR A 26 10.91 10.01 16.64
N SER A 27 9.79 9.63 16.05
CA SER A 27 9.39 8.24 15.84
C SER A 27 9.71 7.76 14.43
N CYS A 28 9.88 6.45 14.29
CA CYS A 28 10.00 5.80 12.99
C CYS A 28 8.66 5.84 12.25
N LEU A 29 8.63 6.36 11.02
CA LEU A 29 7.37 6.42 10.26
C LEU A 29 6.83 5.06 9.78
N ILE A 30 7.57 3.97 9.99
CA ILE A 30 7.16 2.62 9.59
C ILE A 30 6.51 1.87 10.76
N CYS A 31 7.18 1.81 11.91
CA CYS A 31 6.66 1.09 13.09
C CYS A 31 6.02 2.00 14.14
N LEU A 32 6.12 3.32 13.99
CA LEU A 32 5.62 4.35 14.91
C LEU A 32 6.28 4.35 16.30
N GLU A 33 7.31 3.53 16.50
CA GLU A 33 8.10 3.49 17.74
C GLU A 33 9.19 4.56 17.76
N PRO A 34 9.60 5.05 18.94
CA PRO A 34 10.70 6.00 19.10
C PRO A 34 12.00 5.49 18.47
N LEU A 35 12.77 6.41 17.89
CA LEU A 35 14.14 6.11 17.45
C LEU A 35 15.00 6.03 18.70
N GLY A 36 15.16 4.83 19.26
CA GLY A 36 15.90 4.64 20.49
C GLY A 36 17.33 5.19 20.42
N ASP A 37 17.82 5.74 21.53
CA ASP A 37 19.14 6.39 21.65
C ASP A 37 20.33 5.43 21.52
N LYS A 38 20.08 4.11 21.47
CA LYS A 38 21.10 3.08 21.65
C LYS A 38 21.54 2.47 20.33
N LYS A 39 22.81 2.76 19.99
CA LYS A 39 23.70 2.06 19.05
C LYS A 39 23.52 0.52 19.12
N PRO A 40 23.63 -0.19 17.99
CA PRO A 40 24.74 -0.02 17.04
C PRO A 40 24.42 0.66 15.70
N TYR A 41 23.16 0.84 15.30
CA TYR A 41 22.83 1.43 14.00
C TYR A 41 22.04 2.73 14.17
N ALA A 42 22.63 3.84 13.69
CA ALA A 42 21.97 5.14 13.68
C ALA A 42 20.67 5.10 12.86
N PRO A 43 19.64 5.86 13.27
CA PRO A 43 18.42 5.99 12.48
C PRO A 43 18.73 6.65 11.14
N LEU A 44 17.93 6.31 10.12
CA LEU A 44 18.06 6.84 8.78
C LEU A 44 16.99 7.90 8.51
N VAL A 45 17.34 8.95 7.77
CA VAL A 45 16.45 10.04 7.37
C VAL A 45 16.34 10.12 5.85
N CYS A 46 15.15 10.47 5.36
CA CYS A 46 14.96 10.78 3.95
C CYS A 46 15.71 12.07 3.57
N PRO A 47 16.63 12.04 2.58
CA PRO A 47 17.38 13.23 2.18
C PRO A 47 16.51 14.29 1.49
N ALA A 48 15.40 13.87 0.86
CA ALA A 48 14.54 14.75 0.09
C ALA A 48 13.66 15.62 1.00
N CYS A 49 12.98 15.01 1.98
CA CYS A 49 12.07 15.75 2.86
C CYS A 49 12.69 16.09 4.22
N LYS A 50 13.74 15.41 4.67
CA LYS A 50 14.39 15.60 6.00
C LYS A 50 13.48 15.40 7.23
N HIS A 51 12.19 15.12 7.04
CA HIS A 51 11.22 14.90 8.10
C HIS A 51 10.89 13.43 8.33
N ALA A 52 11.27 12.54 7.41
CA ALA A 52 10.94 11.13 7.48
C ALA A 52 12.12 10.34 8.02
N TRP A 53 11.95 9.80 9.23
CA TRP A 53 12.97 9.04 9.95
C TRP A 53 12.56 7.58 10.13
N PHE A 54 13.55 6.69 10.15
CA PHE A 54 13.34 5.25 10.13
C PHE A 54 14.39 4.51 10.96
N HIS A 55 13.99 3.44 11.63
CA HIS A 55 14.95 2.42 12.05
C HIS A 55 15.53 1.74 10.81
N ARG A 56 16.83 1.42 10.87
CA ARG A 56 17.53 0.75 9.78
C ARG A 56 16.90 -0.61 9.41
N GLY A 57 16.39 -1.35 10.41
CA GLY A 57 15.66 -2.60 10.21
C GLY A 57 14.34 -2.40 9.47
N CYS A 58 13.51 -1.46 9.93
CA CYS A 58 12.21 -1.18 9.31
C CYS A 58 12.34 -0.78 7.84
N ILE A 59 13.30 0.09 7.51
CA ILE A 59 13.50 0.49 6.12
C ILE A 59 14.09 -0.63 5.26
N GLN A 60 14.92 -1.51 5.84
CA GLN A 60 15.43 -2.70 5.17
C GLN A 60 14.31 -3.69 4.81
N GLU A 61 13.36 -3.91 5.72
CA GLU A 61 12.18 -4.75 5.46
C GLU A 61 11.28 -4.14 4.38
N GLN A 62 11.04 -2.83 4.44
CA GLN A 62 10.29 -2.11 3.41
C GLN A 62 10.96 -2.25 2.03
N ALA A 63 12.26 -2.04 1.96
CA ALA A 63 13.04 -2.20 0.74
C ALA A 63 12.95 -3.62 0.16
N LEU A 64 13.06 -4.64 1.02
CA LEU A 64 12.91 -6.04 0.62
C LEU A 64 11.51 -6.34 0.10
N ARG A 65 10.47 -5.81 0.75
CA ARG A 65 9.07 -5.98 0.35
C ARG A 65 8.79 -5.34 -1.01
N ASP A 66 9.14 -4.07 -1.15
CA ASP A 66 8.76 -3.24 -2.30
C ASP A 66 9.63 -3.49 -3.53
N GLY A 67 10.90 -3.80 -3.33
CA GLY A 67 11.89 -3.80 -4.40
C GLY A 67 12.07 -2.44 -5.06
N ILE A 68 13.02 -2.35 -5.99
CA ILE A 68 13.49 -1.06 -6.52
C ILE A 68 12.41 -0.26 -7.26
N THR A 69 11.40 -0.91 -7.83
CA THR A 69 10.33 -0.25 -8.59
C THR A 69 9.29 0.45 -7.71
N CYS A 70 9.11 -0.03 -6.48
CA CYS A 70 8.10 0.51 -5.56
C CYS A 70 8.72 1.21 -4.35
N PHE A 71 10.02 1.03 -4.11
CA PHE A 71 10.73 1.64 -3.00
C PHE A 71 10.80 3.17 -3.14
N ARG A 72 10.15 3.87 -2.21
CA ARG A 72 10.01 5.33 -2.19
C ARG A 72 9.81 5.79 -0.75
N CYS A 73 10.04 7.08 -0.49
CA CYS A 73 9.78 7.62 0.84
C CYS A 73 8.28 7.49 1.18
N PRO A 74 7.90 6.91 2.34
CA PRO A 74 6.49 6.84 2.76
C PRO A 74 5.82 8.21 2.91
N LEU A 75 6.59 9.24 3.28
CA LEU A 75 6.08 10.60 3.51
C LEU A 75 5.98 11.41 2.21
N CYS A 76 7.11 11.72 1.56
CA CYS A 76 7.13 12.62 0.39
C CYS A 76 7.02 11.88 -0.96
N ARG A 77 6.97 10.54 -0.94
CA ARG A 77 6.90 9.69 -2.15
C ARG A 77 8.06 9.88 -3.13
N ASP A 78 9.18 10.46 -2.70
CA ASP A 78 10.36 10.62 -3.55
C ASP A 78 10.90 9.25 -4.00
N ARG A 79 11.12 9.14 -5.32
CA ARG A 79 11.62 7.95 -6.02
C ARG A 79 13.04 8.15 -6.57
N GLY A 80 13.62 9.35 -6.41
CA GLY A 80 14.94 9.69 -6.94
C GLY A 80 16.03 9.64 -5.88
N ALA A 81 16.10 10.68 -5.05
CA ALA A 81 17.15 10.86 -4.06
C ALA A 81 17.06 9.85 -2.92
N PHE A 82 15.84 9.50 -2.51
CA PHE A 82 15.59 8.61 -1.39
C PHE A 82 16.11 7.19 -1.62
N PRO A 83 15.72 6.45 -2.68
CA PRO A 83 16.26 5.11 -2.91
C PRO A 83 17.79 5.10 -3.02
N PHE A 84 18.35 6.09 -3.70
CA PHE A 84 19.80 6.19 -3.89
C PHE A 84 20.55 6.42 -2.58
N ALA A 85 20.05 7.31 -1.72
CA ALA A 85 20.62 7.53 -0.40
C ALA A 85 20.52 6.27 0.47
N MET A 86 19.36 5.60 0.48
CA MET A 86 19.19 4.37 1.26
C MET A 86 20.16 3.26 0.79
N LEU A 87 20.36 3.09 -0.52
CA LEU A 87 21.37 2.18 -1.08
C LEU A 87 22.79 2.54 -0.62
N THR A 88 23.13 3.82 -0.63
CA THR A 88 24.43 4.34 -0.16
C THR A 88 24.64 4.04 1.31
N MET A 89 23.57 4.11 2.10
CA MET A 89 23.55 3.76 3.52
C MET A 89 23.57 2.25 3.78
N GLY A 90 23.68 1.42 2.73
CA GLY A 90 23.75 -0.04 2.83
C GLY A 90 22.40 -0.72 3.06
N ILE A 91 21.29 -0.07 2.67
CA ILE A 91 19.99 -0.73 2.57
C ILE A 91 19.95 -1.52 1.28
N GLN A 92 19.69 -2.82 1.38
CA GLN A 92 19.59 -3.69 0.22
C GLN A 92 18.20 -3.58 -0.40
N VAL A 93 18.12 -3.20 -1.67
CA VAL A 93 16.87 -3.11 -2.41
C VAL A 93 16.93 -4.10 -3.58
N PRO A 94 16.18 -5.22 -3.55
CA PRO A 94 16.21 -6.19 -4.62
C PRO A 94 15.60 -5.61 -5.90
N LEU A 95 16.18 -6.01 -7.04
CA LEU A 95 15.53 -5.82 -8.34
C LEU A 95 14.36 -6.80 -8.42
N ARG A 96 13.20 -6.37 -7.91
CA ARG A 96 11.93 -7.05 -8.17
C ARG A 96 11.30 -6.34 -9.35
N VAL A 97 11.37 -6.95 -10.53
CA VAL A 97 10.45 -6.61 -11.60
C VAL A 97 9.06 -6.98 -11.07
N PRO A 98 8.05 -6.11 -11.11
CA PRO A 98 6.70 -6.50 -10.73
C PRO A 98 6.32 -7.70 -11.61
N SER A 99 6.29 -8.91 -11.05
CA SER A 99 5.51 -9.96 -11.67
C SER A 99 4.07 -9.48 -11.64
N ARG A 100 3.31 -9.80 -12.69
CA ARG A 100 1.89 -9.46 -12.80
C ARG A 100 1.12 -9.82 -11.51
N ASP A 101 1.60 -10.81 -10.77
CA ASP A 101 1.05 -11.33 -9.52
C ASP A 101 1.19 -10.43 -8.28
N ARG A 102 1.92 -9.29 -8.35
CA ARG A 102 1.84 -8.24 -7.31
C ARG A 102 0.62 -7.33 -7.46
N GLN A 103 -0.22 -7.57 -8.47
CA GLN A 103 -1.66 -7.25 -8.40
C GLN A 103 -2.41 -8.17 -7.41
N ALA A 104 -1.77 -8.67 -6.36
CA ALA A 104 -2.50 -9.23 -5.20
C ALA A 104 -3.28 -8.15 -4.42
N ASP A 105 -3.08 -6.86 -4.76
CA ASP A 105 -4.02 -5.78 -4.40
C ASP A 105 -5.30 -5.78 -5.26
N GLU A 106 -5.39 -6.60 -6.33
CA GLU A 106 -6.66 -6.79 -7.04
C GLU A 106 -7.63 -7.68 -6.27
N GLU A 107 -7.18 -8.56 -5.37
CA GLU A 107 -8.11 -9.27 -4.48
C GLU A 107 -8.73 -8.33 -3.43
N LEU A 108 -8.03 -7.26 -3.04
CA LEU A 108 -8.58 -6.18 -2.20
C LEU A 108 -9.40 -5.15 -3.00
N SER A 109 -9.25 -5.13 -4.33
CA SER A 109 -9.99 -4.26 -5.26
C SER A 109 -11.08 -5.01 -6.04
N ALA A 110 -11.26 -6.31 -5.83
CA ALA A 110 -12.29 -7.10 -6.47
C ALA A 110 -13.63 -6.65 -5.90
N ARG A 111 -14.24 -5.67 -6.57
CA ARG A 111 -15.59 -5.23 -6.25
C ARG A 111 -16.50 -6.46 -6.30
N HIS A 112 -17.36 -6.58 -5.29
CA HIS A 112 -18.40 -7.59 -5.31
C HIS A 112 -19.12 -7.53 -6.66
N SER A 113 -19.25 -8.66 -7.35
CA SER A 113 -19.67 -8.73 -8.76
C SER A 113 -20.77 -9.75 -9.00
N ARG A 114 -21.47 -10.16 -7.94
CA ARG A 114 -22.54 -11.14 -7.98
C ARG A 114 -23.83 -10.56 -7.39
N CYS A 115 -24.96 -11.10 -7.80
CA CYS A 115 -26.26 -10.83 -7.19
C CYS A 115 -26.57 -11.83 -6.06
N ASP A 116 -26.73 -11.30 -4.85
CA ASP A 116 -27.03 -12.02 -3.61
C ASP A 116 -28.52 -12.11 -3.28
N ALA A 117 -29.39 -11.53 -4.11
CA ALA A 117 -30.83 -11.65 -3.94
C ALA A 117 -31.26 -13.13 -3.86
N SER A 118 -32.18 -13.46 -2.96
CA SER A 118 -32.64 -14.85 -2.73
C SER A 118 -33.12 -15.52 -4.03
N GLY A 119 -33.86 -14.78 -4.86
CA GLY A 119 -34.21 -15.16 -6.23
C GLY A 119 -33.60 -14.18 -7.25
N CYS A 120 -32.58 -14.61 -7.99
CA CYS A 120 -32.06 -13.83 -9.10
C CYS A 120 -32.96 -14.01 -10.34
N LEU A 121 -33.42 -12.91 -10.90
CA LEU A 121 -34.27 -12.88 -12.11
C LEU A 121 -33.46 -12.69 -13.40
N CYS A 122 -32.15 -12.47 -13.31
CA CYS A 122 -31.31 -12.18 -14.46
C CYS A 122 -31.18 -13.41 -15.38
N PRO A 123 -31.54 -13.30 -16.68
CA PRO A 123 -31.37 -14.39 -17.62
C PRO A 123 -29.90 -14.81 -17.82
N GLY A 124 -28.97 -13.86 -17.65
CA GLY A 124 -27.53 -14.08 -17.74
C GLY A 124 -26.92 -14.72 -16.48
N GLY A 125 -27.73 -14.95 -15.44
CA GLY A 125 -27.27 -15.48 -14.17
C GLY A 125 -26.75 -14.41 -13.22
N ARG A 126 -26.25 -14.85 -12.07
CA ARG A 126 -25.95 -13.97 -10.92
C ARG A 126 -24.70 -13.12 -11.10
N GLU A 127 -23.76 -13.56 -11.93
CA GLU A 127 -22.47 -12.90 -12.18
C GLU A 127 -22.53 -11.93 -13.37
N GLN A 128 -23.62 -11.93 -14.13
CA GLN A 128 -23.81 -11.01 -15.24
C GLN A 128 -24.34 -9.67 -14.73
N ALA A 129 -23.72 -8.57 -15.11
CA ALA A 129 -24.19 -7.22 -14.83
C ALA A 129 -24.15 -6.38 -16.12
N GLU A 130 -25.14 -5.52 -16.28
CA GLU A 130 -25.15 -4.47 -17.31
C GLU A 130 -24.57 -3.17 -16.75
N GLU A 131 -24.03 -2.31 -17.61
CA GLU A 131 -23.53 -0.99 -17.18
C GLU A 131 -24.67 -0.07 -16.69
N ALA A 132 -25.86 -0.22 -17.26
CA ALA A 132 -27.08 0.48 -16.87
C ALA A 132 -28.31 -0.31 -17.30
N GLY A 133 -29.38 -0.29 -16.51
CA GLY A 133 -30.62 -0.99 -16.82
C GLY A 133 -31.08 -1.93 -15.70
N PRO A 134 -32.10 -2.77 -15.95
CA PRO A 134 -32.68 -3.64 -14.91
C PRO A 134 -31.68 -4.66 -14.32
N TRP A 135 -30.61 -4.97 -15.07
CA TRP A 135 -29.54 -5.89 -14.68
C TRP A 135 -28.25 -5.17 -14.26
N GLU A 136 -28.30 -3.86 -14.02
CA GLU A 136 -27.22 -3.16 -13.33
C GLU A 136 -27.08 -3.70 -11.91
N LEU A 137 -25.84 -4.01 -11.52
CA LEU A 137 -25.52 -4.52 -10.20
C LEU A 137 -25.23 -3.34 -9.25
N LEU A 138 -26.08 -3.19 -8.24
CA LEU A 138 -25.90 -2.24 -7.16
C LEU A 138 -25.20 -2.92 -6.00
N LEU A 139 -24.25 -2.23 -5.38
CA LEU A 139 -23.57 -2.67 -4.17
C LEU A 139 -24.14 -1.96 -2.96
N CYS A 140 -24.16 -2.67 -1.83
CA CYS A 140 -24.60 -2.08 -0.57
C CYS A 140 -23.78 -0.83 -0.27
N SER A 141 -24.44 0.32 -0.08
CA SER A 141 -23.80 1.59 0.23
C SER A 141 -22.99 1.57 1.53
N SER A 142 -23.36 0.68 2.46
CA SER A 142 -22.80 0.63 3.81
C SER A 142 -21.63 -0.34 3.93
N CYS A 143 -21.68 -1.52 3.29
CA CYS A 143 -20.64 -2.55 3.42
C CYS A 143 -19.91 -2.90 2.11
N ALA A 144 -20.51 -2.61 0.95
CA ALA A 144 -20.05 -3.04 -0.38
C ALA A 144 -19.77 -4.56 -0.51
N ALA A 145 -20.17 -5.37 0.47
CA ALA A 145 -19.89 -6.81 0.56
C ALA A 145 -20.99 -7.66 -0.09
N GLU A 146 -22.19 -7.13 -0.24
CA GLU A 146 -23.31 -7.72 -0.96
C GLU A 146 -23.69 -6.88 -2.18
N GLY A 147 -24.22 -7.54 -3.21
CA GLY A 147 -24.75 -6.90 -4.41
C GLY A 147 -26.12 -7.41 -4.81
N THR A 148 -26.92 -6.58 -5.49
CA THR A 148 -28.19 -6.99 -6.09
C THR A 148 -28.40 -6.35 -7.45
N HIS A 149 -29.09 -7.05 -8.35
CA HIS A 149 -29.59 -6.38 -9.56
C HIS A 149 -30.75 -5.48 -9.20
N ARG A 150 -30.89 -4.34 -9.90
CA ARG A 150 -32.02 -3.42 -9.71
C ARG A 150 -33.36 -4.15 -9.72
N GLN A 151 -33.59 -5.00 -10.71
CA GLN A 151 -34.84 -5.74 -10.85
C GLN A 151 -35.05 -6.80 -9.76
N CYS A 152 -33.97 -7.39 -9.24
CA CYS A 152 -34.04 -8.41 -8.19
C CYS A 152 -34.47 -7.84 -6.84
N SER A 153 -34.16 -6.57 -6.56
CA SER A 153 -34.56 -5.86 -5.34
C SER A 153 -35.62 -4.78 -5.58
N SER A 154 -36.26 -4.76 -6.75
CA SER A 154 -37.29 -3.77 -7.14
C SER A 154 -36.82 -2.32 -6.96
N VAL A 155 -35.54 -2.05 -7.21
CA VAL A 155 -34.95 -0.71 -7.12
C VAL A 155 -35.30 0.07 -8.40
N SER A 156 -35.91 1.24 -8.22
CA SER A 156 -36.27 2.12 -9.34
C SER A 156 -35.04 2.57 -10.14
N SER A 157 -35.20 2.89 -11.42
CA SER A 157 -34.12 3.42 -12.27
C SER A 157 -33.60 4.80 -11.84
N SER A 158 -34.32 5.51 -10.98
CA SER A 158 -33.94 6.84 -10.47
C SER A 158 -33.08 6.81 -9.22
N VAL A 159 -32.93 5.64 -8.56
CA VAL A 159 -32.23 5.51 -7.27
C VAL A 159 -30.98 4.67 -7.47
N ALA A 160 -29.79 5.23 -7.22
CA ALA A 160 -28.52 4.51 -7.34
C ALA A 160 -28.09 3.83 -6.02
N ASP A 161 -28.75 4.18 -4.92
CA ASP A 161 -28.39 3.68 -3.58
C ASP A 161 -29.24 2.46 -3.22
N TRP A 162 -28.57 1.42 -2.76
CA TRP A 162 -29.19 0.22 -2.23
C TRP A 162 -28.41 -0.22 -0.98
N GLU A 163 -29.12 -0.74 0.02
CA GLU A 163 -28.55 -1.25 1.26
C GLU A 163 -29.07 -2.68 1.49
N CYS A 164 -28.17 -3.59 1.90
CA CYS A 164 -28.54 -4.97 2.19
C CYS A 164 -29.18 -5.08 3.59
N ASN A 165 -29.94 -6.15 3.83
CA ASN A 165 -30.64 -6.36 5.11
C ASN A 165 -29.68 -6.63 6.30
N GLY A 166 -28.40 -6.87 6.03
CA GLY A 166 -27.38 -7.16 7.05
C GLY A 166 -26.68 -5.92 7.62
N CYS A 167 -26.96 -4.72 7.08
CA CYS A 167 -26.48 -3.43 7.57
C CYS A 167 -27.61 -2.73 8.36
#